data_AF-W7N2P2-F1
#
_entry.id   AF-W7N2P2-F1
#
_cell.length_a   1.000
_cell.length_b   1.000
_cell.length_c   1.000
_cell.angle_alpha   90.00
_cell.angle_beta   90.00
_cell.angle_gamma   90.00
#
_symmetry.space_group_name_H-M   'P 1'
#
loop_
_entity.id
_entity.type
_entity.pdbx_description
1 polymer ?
#
loop_
_entity_poly.entity_id
_entity_poly.type
_entity_poly.pdbx_seq_one_letter_code
_entity_poly.pdbx_strand_id
1 'polypeptide(L)'
;MTGDPPVSCSFWIPRIKNLLWPEALQSGSIQKLCGFLNRLVKVEPCSAGVEAEYSVGAVVYRMSGNDIEGFIACESCYELYVAGTAFEGRFCQETLQSPLTTVCHMGYPYTRQSVARFAKFDNWDAFVEGAYERLIQQECTGTAIQADSREWLELRPGVADLFAACKTCYMDFLANEAFANEYISSVPPTGPNYQWSCALSQSSVKWALEAAISRQDHPIFVGAVRTISGLSPCTSAGITGGRFYPSALRYERLCQKLYEANYTGNFNAFSNFAVKFCQVPLCPRIGALQNVRWWGYEGLLFCEECYYDFVSATTLGNAMPINGVFYKEYQMCQIWSPRMREMWKQVCEAGSPGSVESDIALEELKAFAAQNMSIYDQTIRQIEFLKQMQQIKNREAAFQGVMTMQYQGISGIASWGSRDPYKYGNTSMGWWDNRFGAEASKRLNVMSSGFRDVNNISREIVRLRGIWETVE
;
A
#
# COMPACT_ATOMS: atom_id res chain seq x y z
N MET A 1 -3.11 -25.75 15.23
CA MET A 1 -4.19 -24.75 15.21
C MET A 1 -4.93 -24.90 13.89
N THR A 2 -5.98 -25.72 13.89
CA THR A 2 -6.95 -25.80 12.77
C THR A 2 -7.75 -24.52 12.85
N GLY A 3 -7.30 -23.47 12.16
CA GLY A 3 -8.00 -22.20 12.12
C GLY A 3 -9.33 -22.41 11.42
N ASP A 4 -10.43 -22.19 12.13
CA ASP A 4 -11.73 -22.02 11.49
C ASP A 4 -11.59 -20.96 10.38
N PRO A 5 -12.28 -21.16 9.24
CA PRO A 5 -12.26 -20.18 8.17
C PRO A 5 -12.70 -18.81 8.70
N PRO A 6 -12.14 -17.71 8.18
CA PRO A 6 -12.45 -16.36 8.66
C PRO A 6 -13.96 -16.13 8.63
N VAL A 7 -14.55 -15.92 9.81
CA VAL A 7 -15.98 -15.61 9.95
C VAL A 7 -16.20 -14.20 9.40
N SER A 8 -16.82 -14.10 8.23
CA SER A 8 -17.22 -12.83 7.64
C SER A 8 -18.73 -12.62 7.82
N CYS A 9 -19.12 -11.39 8.12
CA CYS A 9 -20.53 -11.03 8.18
C CYS A 9 -21.11 -11.05 6.75
N SER A 10 -22.21 -11.77 6.52
CA SER A 10 -22.90 -11.81 5.21
C SER A 10 -24.10 -10.86 5.12
N PHE A 11 -24.43 -10.12 6.18
CA PHE A 11 -25.58 -9.20 6.19
C PHE A 11 -25.41 -7.96 5.31
N TRP A 12 -24.23 -7.75 4.72
CA TRP A 12 -24.03 -6.73 3.68
C TRP A 12 -24.63 -7.15 2.34
N ILE A 13 -24.91 -8.45 2.13
CA ILE A 13 -25.47 -8.97 0.89
C ILE A 13 -26.92 -8.46 0.73
N PRO A 14 -27.25 -7.73 -0.35
CA PRO A 14 -28.58 -7.13 -0.53
C PRO A 14 -29.73 -8.14 -0.40
N ARG A 15 -29.59 -9.34 -0.97
CA ARG A 15 -30.61 -10.40 -0.86
C ARG A 15 -30.83 -10.90 0.57
N ILE A 16 -29.77 -10.98 1.38
CA ILE A 16 -29.91 -11.32 2.80
C ILE A 16 -30.64 -10.19 3.52
N LYS A 17 -30.16 -8.95 3.36
CA LYS A 17 -30.67 -7.78 4.07
C LYS A 17 -32.12 -7.45 3.72
N ASN A 18 -32.49 -7.51 2.44
CA ASN A 18 -33.74 -6.97 1.92
C ASN A 18 -34.83 -8.01 1.70
N LEU A 19 -34.48 -9.31 1.59
CA LEU A 19 -35.43 -10.37 1.27
C LEU A 19 -35.42 -11.48 2.33
N LEU A 20 -34.31 -12.22 2.44
CA LEU A 20 -34.26 -13.46 3.23
C LEU A 20 -34.36 -13.20 4.74
N TRP A 21 -33.76 -12.10 5.23
CA TRP A 21 -33.84 -11.75 6.64
C TRP A 21 -35.23 -11.25 7.06
N PRO A 22 -35.86 -10.28 6.35
CA PRO A 22 -37.26 -9.92 6.61
C PRO A 22 -38.21 -11.11 6.54
N GLU A 23 -38.02 -12.01 5.56
CA GLU A 23 -38.83 -13.22 5.44
C GLU A 23 -38.63 -14.19 6.62
N ALA A 24 -37.38 -14.38 7.07
CA ALA A 24 -37.10 -15.21 8.23
C ALA A 24 -37.73 -14.64 9.52
N LEU A 25 -37.74 -13.32 9.67
CA LEU A 25 -38.41 -12.64 10.78
C LEU A 25 -39.94 -12.81 10.72
N GLN A 26 -40.54 -12.69 9.53
CA GLN A 26 -41.99 -12.85 9.35
C GLN A 26 -42.46 -14.30 9.55
N SER A 27 -41.69 -15.26 9.05
CA SER A 27 -42.03 -16.69 9.10
C SER A 27 -41.58 -17.40 10.38
N GLY A 28 -40.71 -16.77 11.18
CA GLY A 28 -40.07 -17.40 12.35
C GLY A 28 -39.09 -18.53 11.99
N SER A 29 -38.66 -18.61 10.73
CA SER A 29 -37.92 -19.73 10.17
C SER A 29 -36.70 -19.25 9.39
N ILE A 30 -35.50 -19.71 9.77
CA ILE A 30 -34.23 -19.36 9.11
C ILE A 30 -33.83 -20.33 7.99
N GLN A 31 -34.65 -21.35 7.70
CA GLN A 31 -34.31 -22.43 6.77
C GLN A 31 -33.97 -21.91 5.36
N LYS A 32 -34.72 -20.91 4.86
CA LYS A 32 -34.43 -20.29 3.55
C LYS A 32 -33.10 -19.55 3.53
N LEU A 33 -32.80 -18.83 4.61
CA LEU A 33 -31.52 -18.14 4.78
C LEU A 33 -30.35 -19.13 4.88
N CYS A 34 -30.47 -20.19 5.70
CA CYS A 34 -29.47 -21.24 5.80
C CYS A 34 -29.26 -21.97 4.47
N GLY A 35 -30.35 -22.26 3.74
CA GLY A 35 -30.29 -22.86 2.41
C GLY A 35 -29.52 -21.98 1.42
N PHE A 36 -29.76 -20.67 1.44
CA PHE A 36 -29.00 -19.71 0.63
C PHE A 36 -27.51 -19.65 1.01
N LEU A 37 -27.19 -19.52 2.30
CA LEU A 37 -25.80 -19.48 2.77
C LEU A 37 -25.04 -20.77 2.42
N ASN A 38 -25.68 -21.94 2.57
CA ASN A 38 -25.10 -23.23 2.19
C ASN A 38 -24.85 -23.35 0.68
N ARG A 39 -25.66 -22.68 -0.15
CA ARG A 39 -25.40 -22.59 -1.60
C ARG A 39 -24.25 -21.65 -1.89
N LEU A 40 -24.21 -20.46 -1.29
CA LEU A 40 -23.13 -19.49 -1.50
C LEU A 40 -21.73 -20.04 -1.19
N VAL A 41 -21.60 -20.92 -0.19
CA VAL A 41 -20.32 -21.58 0.12
C VAL A 41 -19.82 -22.47 -1.02
N LYS A 42 -20.72 -22.98 -1.88
CA LYS A 42 -20.40 -23.87 -3.00
C LYS A 42 -20.15 -23.13 -4.30
N VAL A 43 -20.59 -21.88 -4.41
CA VAL A 43 -20.42 -21.08 -5.62
C VAL A 43 -19.06 -20.39 -5.58
N GLU A 44 -18.32 -20.45 -6.68
CA GLU A 44 -17.04 -19.77 -6.78
C GLU A 44 -17.21 -18.24 -6.72
N PRO A 45 -16.36 -17.52 -5.98
CA PRO A 45 -16.43 -16.07 -5.89
C PRO A 45 -16.19 -15.43 -7.27
N CYS A 46 -16.88 -14.33 -7.54
CA CYS A 46 -16.71 -13.61 -8.81
C CYS A 46 -15.34 -12.94 -8.91
N SER A 47 -14.67 -13.10 -10.05
CA SER A 47 -13.41 -12.41 -10.39
C SER A 47 -13.56 -10.89 -10.66
N ALA A 48 -14.76 -10.32 -10.42
CA ALA A 48 -15.04 -8.88 -10.39
C ALA A 48 -14.49 -8.06 -11.58
N GLY A 49 -14.90 -8.42 -12.80
CA GLY A 49 -14.51 -7.69 -14.02
C GLY A 49 -13.14 -8.08 -14.59
N VAL A 50 -12.44 -9.03 -13.97
CA VAL A 50 -11.25 -9.66 -14.54
C VAL A 50 -11.67 -10.81 -15.47
N GLU A 51 -10.98 -10.92 -16.60
CA GLU A 51 -11.18 -12.01 -17.55
C GLU A 51 -10.84 -13.35 -16.88
N ALA A 52 -11.78 -14.29 -16.95
CA ALA A 52 -11.65 -15.61 -16.36
C ALA A 52 -12.07 -16.68 -17.37
N GLU A 53 -11.41 -17.83 -17.31
CA GLU A 53 -11.81 -19.01 -18.07
C GLU A 53 -12.85 -19.79 -17.27
N TYR A 54 -14.06 -19.85 -17.78
CA TYR A 54 -15.13 -20.69 -17.25
C TYR A 54 -14.99 -22.09 -17.83
N SER A 55 -14.95 -23.10 -16.96
CA SER A 55 -14.81 -24.49 -17.35
C SER A 55 -16.11 -25.07 -17.92
N VAL A 56 -15.98 -26.20 -18.63
CA VAL A 56 -17.15 -26.97 -19.09
C VAL A 56 -17.97 -27.40 -17.88
N GLY A 57 -19.29 -27.18 -17.94
CA GLY A 57 -20.21 -27.44 -16.84
C GLY A 57 -20.42 -26.25 -15.90
N ALA A 58 -19.68 -25.14 -16.05
CA ALA A 58 -19.94 -23.93 -15.29
C ALA A 58 -21.31 -23.32 -15.65
N VAL A 59 -21.98 -22.75 -14.65
CA VAL A 59 -23.29 -22.12 -14.80
C VAL A 59 -23.12 -20.60 -14.95
N VAL A 60 -23.67 -20.07 -16.04
CA VAL A 60 -23.70 -18.64 -16.34
C VAL A 60 -25.13 -18.19 -16.62
N TYR A 61 -25.40 -16.90 -16.46
CA TYR A 61 -26.70 -16.30 -16.69
C TYR A 61 -26.58 -15.24 -17.79
N ARG A 62 -27.41 -15.37 -18.83
CA ARG A 62 -27.52 -14.41 -19.94
C ARG A 62 -28.84 -13.65 -19.88
N MET A 63 -28.90 -12.48 -20.51
CA MET A 63 -30.16 -11.76 -20.67
C MET A 63 -31.08 -12.52 -21.64
N SER A 64 -32.32 -12.79 -21.22
CA SER A 64 -33.27 -13.60 -22.00
C SER A 64 -33.60 -12.98 -23.37
N GLY A 65 -33.65 -11.64 -23.44
CA GLY A 65 -33.88 -10.91 -24.69
C GLY A 65 -32.62 -10.68 -25.52
N ASN A 66 -31.44 -11.09 -25.03
CA ASN A 66 -30.14 -10.68 -25.58
C ASN A 66 -30.04 -9.14 -25.74
N ASP A 67 -30.63 -8.39 -24.80
CA ASP A 67 -30.70 -6.92 -24.83
C ASP A 67 -29.31 -6.27 -24.85
N ILE A 68 -28.31 -6.97 -24.29
CA ILE A 68 -26.89 -6.68 -24.45
C ILE A 68 -26.22 -7.94 -24.99
N GLU A 69 -25.73 -7.87 -26.22
CA GLU A 69 -25.07 -8.98 -26.88
C GLU A 69 -23.84 -9.42 -26.08
N GLY A 70 -23.75 -10.72 -25.79
CA GLY A 70 -22.61 -11.30 -25.06
C GLY A 70 -22.62 -11.04 -23.55
N PHE A 71 -23.65 -10.40 -22.99
CA PHE A 71 -23.73 -10.17 -21.55
C PHE A 71 -23.78 -11.47 -20.76
N ILE A 72 -22.99 -11.52 -19.69
CA ILE A 72 -22.81 -12.68 -18.82
C ILE A 72 -22.77 -12.22 -17.37
N ALA A 73 -23.58 -12.86 -16.53
CA ALA A 73 -23.45 -12.87 -15.09
C ALA A 73 -23.03 -14.27 -14.63
N CYS A 74 -21.97 -14.36 -13.81
CA CYS A 74 -21.64 -15.62 -13.16
C CYS A 74 -22.70 -15.99 -12.11
N GLU A 75 -22.78 -17.27 -11.75
CA GLU A 75 -23.73 -17.78 -10.74
C GLU A 75 -23.67 -16.97 -9.43
N SER A 76 -22.48 -16.63 -8.95
CA SER A 76 -22.30 -15.78 -7.77
C SER A 76 -22.98 -14.41 -7.91
N CYS A 77 -22.73 -13.70 -9.00
CA CYS A 77 -23.32 -12.37 -9.20
C CYS A 77 -24.84 -12.44 -9.37
N TYR A 78 -25.35 -13.47 -10.06
CA TYR A 78 -26.78 -13.68 -10.20
C TYR A 78 -27.45 -13.93 -8.85
N GLU A 79 -26.94 -14.89 -8.06
CA GLU A 79 -27.52 -15.27 -6.76
C GLU A 79 -27.47 -14.13 -5.73
N LEU A 80 -26.45 -13.27 -5.79
CA LEU A 80 -26.23 -12.17 -4.85
C LEU A 80 -27.05 -10.91 -5.18
N TYR A 81 -27.18 -10.58 -6.46
CA TYR A 81 -27.70 -9.27 -6.89
C TYR A 81 -29.01 -9.34 -7.67
N VAL A 82 -29.26 -10.41 -8.44
CA VAL A 82 -30.41 -10.50 -9.37
C VAL A 82 -31.53 -11.36 -8.80
N ALA A 83 -31.20 -12.53 -8.26
CA ALA A 83 -32.18 -13.48 -7.76
C ALA A 83 -32.99 -12.88 -6.59
N GLY A 84 -34.31 -12.99 -6.65
CA GLY A 84 -35.26 -12.38 -5.73
C GLY A 84 -35.62 -10.92 -6.04
N THR A 85 -35.20 -10.39 -7.19
CA THR A 85 -35.59 -9.06 -7.67
C THR A 85 -36.56 -9.17 -8.86
N ALA A 86 -37.19 -8.04 -9.26
CA ALA A 86 -38.06 -8.00 -10.44
C ALA A 86 -37.33 -8.44 -11.74
N PHE A 87 -36.00 -8.37 -11.76
CA PHE A 87 -35.18 -8.75 -12.91
C PHE A 87 -34.90 -10.25 -13.01
N GLU A 88 -35.26 -11.07 -12.02
CA GLU A 88 -34.97 -12.52 -12.02
C GLU A 88 -35.44 -13.20 -13.32
N GLY A 89 -36.66 -12.92 -13.77
CA GLY A 89 -37.22 -13.48 -15.00
C GLY A 89 -36.65 -12.92 -16.31
N ARG A 90 -35.73 -11.95 -16.25
CA ARG A 90 -35.04 -11.37 -17.42
C ARG A 90 -33.71 -12.05 -17.72
N PHE A 91 -33.33 -13.05 -16.91
CA PHE A 91 -32.12 -13.83 -17.10
C PHE A 91 -32.45 -15.31 -17.35
N CYS A 92 -31.69 -15.93 -18.24
CA CYS A 92 -31.73 -17.35 -18.51
C CYS A 92 -30.42 -18.01 -18.06
N GLN A 93 -30.55 -19.13 -17.35
CA GLN A 93 -29.43 -19.97 -16.96
C GLN A 93 -28.93 -20.76 -18.19
N GLU A 94 -27.61 -20.83 -18.35
CA GLU A 94 -26.93 -21.63 -19.35
C GLU A 94 -25.79 -22.40 -18.69
N THR A 95 -25.72 -23.71 -18.96
CA THR A 95 -24.58 -24.56 -18.56
C THR A 95 -23.63 -24.67 -19.74
N LEU A 96 -22.39 -24.18 -19.56
CA LEU A 96 -21.40 -24.13 -20.62
C LEU A 96 -21.02 -25.52 -21.12
N GLN A 97 -21.12 -25.71 -22.44
CA GLN A 97 -20.72 -26.95 -23.13
C GLN A 97 -19.25 -26.93 -23.58
N SER A 98 -18.65 -25.74 -23.65
CA SER A 98 -17.26 -25.50 -24.00
C SER A 98 -16.65 -24.47 -23.05
N PRO A 99 -15.33 -24.46 -22.84
CA PRO A 99 -14.70 -23.43 -22.04
C PRO A 99 -14.95 -22.05 -22.67
N LEU A 100 -15.13 -21.04 -21.82
CA LEU A 100 -15.40 -19.68 -22.24
C LEU A 100 -14.50 -18.72 -21.48
N THR A 101 -13.63 -18.01 -22.18
CA THR A 101 -12.80 -16.95 -21.59
C THR A 101 -13.52 -15.62 -21.76
N THR A 102 -13.97 -15.04 -20.65
CA THR A 102 -14.74 -13.79 -20.67
C THR A 102 -14.77 -13.13 -19.29
N VAL A 103 -15.30 -11.91 -19.22
CA VAL A 103 -15.53 -11.18 -17.96
C VAL A 103 -16.96 -11.40 -17.47
N CYS A 104 -17.13 -11.44 -16.15
CA CYS A 104 -18.46 -11.28 -15.56
C CYS A 104 -18.88 -9.81 -15.66
N HIS A 105 -19.80 -9.49 -16.57
CA HIS A 105 -20.30 -8.13 -16.80
C HIS A 105 -21.12 -7.61 -15.59
N MET A 106 -21.80 -8.51 -14.87
CA MET A 106 -22.43 -8.20 -13.58
C MET A 106 -21.39 -8.02 -12.45
N GLY A 107 -20.12 -8.33 -12.69
CA GLY A 107 -19.02 -8.08 -11.75
C GLY A 107 -18.66 -6.61 -11.63
N TYR A 108 -18.97 -5.79 -12.64
CA TYR A 108 -18.70 -4.35 -12.60
C TYR A 108 -19.52 -3.67 -11.49
N PRO A 109 -18.90 -2.78 -10.68
CA PRO A 109 -19.57 -2.11 -9.57
C PRO A 109 -20.86 -1.39 -9.95
N TYR A 110 -20.85 -0.64 -11.06
CA TYR A 110 -22.07 0.02 -11.54
C TYR A 110 -23.16 -1.00 -11.83
N THR A 111 -22.88 -2.01 -12.66
CA THR A 111 -23.88 -3.00 -13.11
C THR A 111 -24.57 -3.67 -11.93
N ARG A 112 -23.80 -4.19 -10.94
CA ARG A 112 -24.40 -4.85 -9.77
C ARG A 112 -25.18 -3.91 -8.86
N GLN A 113 -24.73 -2.67 -8.66
CA GLN A 113 -25.42 -1.69 -7.81
C GLN A 113 -26.71 -1.19 -8.46
N SER A 114 -26.69 -1.03 -9.79
CA SER A 114 -27.82 -0.58 -10.59
C SER A 114 -29.01 -1.55 -10.49
N VAL A 115 -28.78 -2.86 -10.30
CA VAL A 115 -29.87 -3.82 -10.05
C VAL A 115 -30.68 -3.42 -8.82
N ALA A 116 -30.03 -3.11 -7.70
CA ALA A 116 -30.72 -2.73 -6.47
C ALA A 116 -31.55 -1.44 -6.63
N ARG A 117 -31.10 -0.51 -7.48
CA ARG A 117 -31.79 0.75 -7.77
C ARG A 117 -32.99 0.56 -8.71
N PHE A 118 -32.78 -0.09 -9.85
CA PHE A 118 -33.76 -0.14 -10.93
C PHE A 118 -34.76 -1.29 -10.79
N ALA A 119 -34.37 -2.43 -10.21
CA ALA A 119 -35.28 -3.55 -10.00
C ALA A 119 -36.38 -3.23 -8.97
N LYS A 120 -36.16 -2.24 -8.08
CA LYS A 120 -37.18 -1.76 -7.14
C LYS A 120 -38.41 -1.18 -7.86
N PHE A 121 -38.21 -0.61 -9.05
CA PHE A 121 -39.26 0.01 -9.86
C PHE A 121 -39.50 -0.73 -11.19
N ASP A 122 -38.96 -1.95 -11.31
CA ASP A 122 -38.98 -2.76 -12.54
C ASP A 122 -38.54 -1.98 -13.80
N ASN A 123 -37.56 -1.09 -13.65
CA ASN A 123 -37.08 -0.26 -14.76
C ASN A 123 -35.94 -0.97 -15.51
N TRP A 124 -36.30 -2.00 -16.28
CA TRP A 124 -35.34 -2.81 -17.04
C TRP A 124 -34.56 -1.99 -18.07
N ASP A 125 -35.24 -1.11 -18.80
CA ASP A 125 -34.62 -0.34 -19.89
C ASP A 125 -33.49 0.58 -19.37
N ALA A 126 -33.71 1.26 -18.25
CA ALA A 126 -32.67 2.09 -17.63
C ALA A 126 -31.47 1.28 -17.12
N PHE A 127 -31.71 0.04 -16.66
CA PHE A 127 -30.64 -0.88 -16.29
C PHE A 127 -29.82 -1.31 -17.51
N VAL A 128 -30.48 -1.71 -18.60
CA VAL A 128 -29.83 -2.12 -19.85
C VAL A 128 -29.01 -0.97 -20.45
N GLU A 129 -29.59 0.23 -20.56
CA GLU A 129 -28.92 1.42 -21.09
C GLU A 129 -27.65 1.74 -20.28
N GLY A 130 -27.78 1.81 -18.95
CA GLY A 130 -26.64 2.09 -18.09
C GLY A 130 -25.58 0.98 -18.10
N ALA A 131 -26.00 -0.29 -18.12
CA ALA A 131 -25.07 -1.42 -18.18
C ALA A 131 -24.29 -1.38 -19.49
N TYR A 132 -24.96 -1.18 -20.62
CA TYR A 132 -24.33 -1.01 -21.92
C TYR A 132 -23.34 0.16 -21.92
N GLU A 133 -23.76 1.32 -21.41
CA GLU A 133 -22.91 2.50 -21.30
C GLU A 133 -21.63 2.21 -20.49
N ARG A 134 -21.72 1.45 -19.40
CA ARG A 134 -20.55 1.07 -18.59
C ARG A 134 -19.61 0.11 -19.32
N LEU A 135 -20.16 -0.81 -20.12
CA LEU A 135 -19.39 -1.84 -20.83
C LEU A 135 -18.53 -1.28 -21.95
N ILE A 136 -18.97 -0.20 -22.60
CA ILE A 136 -18.18 0.46 -23.65
C ILE A 136 -17.05 1.35 -23.08
N GLN A 137 -17.05 1.64 -21.77
CA GLN A 137 -16.02 2.47 -21.15
C GLN A 137 -14.71 1.70 -20.95
N GLN A 138 -13.60 2.38 -21.22
CA GLN A 138 -12.27 1.88 -20.91
C GLN A 138 -12.04 1.83 -19.39
N GLU A 139 -11.18 0.91 -18.95
CA GLU A 139 -10.78 0.85 -17.55
C GLU A 139 -10.00 2.10 -17.10
N CYS A 140 -10.09 2.40 -15.81
CA CYS A 140 -9.33 3.48 -15.20
C CYS A 140 -7.99 2.95 -14.71
N THR A 141 -6.89 3.34 -15.37
CA THR A 141 -5.53 3.01 -14.93
C THR A 141 -5.08 3.80 -13.69
N GLY A 142 -5.81 4.88 -13.36
CA GLY A 142 -5.43 5.81 -12.30
C GLY A 142 -4.16 6.60 -12.57
N THR A 143 -3.57 6.53 -13.76
CA THR A 143 -2.41 7.34 -14.17
C THR A 143 -2.86 8.62 -14.87
N ALA A 144 -1.92 9.56 -15.02
CA ALA A 144 -2.17 10.73 -15.85
C ALA A 144 -2.23 10.29 -17.33
N ILE A 145 -3.26 10.72 -18.04
CA ILE A 145 -3.54 10.39 -19.44
C ILE A 145 -3.95 11.65 -20.18
N GLN A 146 -3.94 11.61 -21.52
CA GLN A 146 -4.40 12.74 -22.33
C GLN A 146 -5.86 13.08 -22.00
N ALA A 147 -6.14 14.36 -21.75
CA ALA A 147 -7.44 14.79 -21.25
C ALA A 147 -8.58 14.48 -22.22
N ASP A 148 -8.33 14.52 -23.53
CA ASP A 148 -9.29 14.20 -24.60
C ASP A 148 -9.50 12.69 -24.84
N SER A 149 -8.73 11.82 -24.19
CA SER A 149 -8.81 10.36 -24.40
C SER A 149 -10.07 9.70 -23.84
N ARG A 150 -10.83 10.41 -22.99
CA ARG A 150 -12.06 9.90 -22.37
C ARG A 150 -12.95 11.02 -21.86
N GLU A 151 -14.18 10.65 -21.53
CA GLU A 151 -15.13 11.54 -20.87
C GLU A 151 -14.80 11.74 -19.39
N TRP A 152 -14.94 12.97 -18.93
CA TRP A 152 -14.69 13.40 -17.56
C TRP A 152 -15.92 14.05 -16.96
N LEU A 153 -16.11 13.84 -15.67
CA LEU A 153 -17.12 14.48 -14.87
C LEU A 153 -16.46 15.28 -13.75
N GLU A 154 -16.92 16.51 -13.59
CA GLU A 154 -16.47 17.45 -12.57
C GLU A 154 -17.62 17.80 -11.64
N LEU A 155 -17.31 18.28 -10.45
CA LEU A 155 -18.31 18.94 -9.61
C LEU A 155 -18.70 20.27 -10.27
N ARG A 156 -19.93 20.74 -10.03
CA ARG A 156 -20.38 22.05 -10.53
C ARG A 156 -19.34 23.15 -10.23
N PRO A 157 -19.09 24.09 -11.18
CA PRO A 157 -18.10 25.15 -11.01
C PRO A 157 -18.28 25.92 -9.69
N GLY A 158 -17.17 26.19 -8.99
CA GLY A 158 -17.17 26.82 -7.66
C GLY A 158 -17.34 25.84 -6.49
N VAL A 159 -17.57 24.55 -6.77
CA VAL A 159 -17.70 23.51 -5.73
C VAL A 159 -16.38 22.77 -5.50
N ALA A 160 -15.61 22.39 -6.53
CA ALA A 160 -14.24 21.89 -6.34
C ALA A 160 -13.49 21.88 -7.67
N ASP A 161 -12.80 22.98 -7.99
CA ASP A 161 -12.21 23.23 -9.32
C ASP A 161 -11.00 22.32 -9.65
N LEU A 162 -10.68 21.34 -8.79
CA LEU A 162 -9.59 20.37 -8.94
C LEU A 162 -10.09 18.91 -8.91
N PHE A 163 -11.41 18.69 -8.97
CA PHE A 163 -11.99 17.36 -9.04
C PHE A 163 -12.39 17.00 -10.47
N ALA A 164 -11.72 16.00 -11.04
CA ALA A 164 -12.15 15.35 -12.28
C ALA A 164 -12.16 13.84 -12.09
N ALA A 165 -13.29 13.20 -12.37
CA ALA A 165 -13.46 11.76 -12.40
C ALA A 165 -13.69 11.28 -13.83
N CYS A 166 -13.01 10.23 -14.27
CA CYS A 166 -13.35 9.65 -15.56
C CYS A 166 -14.74 8.99 -15.50
N LYS A 167 -15.43 8.94 -16.65
CA LYS A 167 -16.78 8.34 -16.77
C LYS A 167 -16.88 6.96 -16.12
N THR A 168 -15.90 6.08 -16.32
CA THR A 168 -15.84 4.74 -15.70
C THR A 168 -15.93 4.79 -14.17
N CYS A 169 -15.11 5.61 -13.51
CA CYS A 169 -15.13 5.71 -12.05
C CYS A 169 -16.36 6.47 -11.54
N TYR A 170 -16.86 7.44 -12.29
CA TYR A 170 -18.13 8.08 -11.96
C TYR A 170 -19.27 7.03 -11.96
N MET A 171 -19.36 6.20 -12.99
CA MET A 171 -20.35 5.12 -13.03
C MET A 171 -20.18 4.17 -11.85
N ASP A 172 -18.97 3.65 -11.64
CA ASP A 172 -18.73 2.63 -10.62
C ASP A 172 -18.89 3.10 -9.17
N PHE A 173 -18.76 4.40 -8.88
CA PHE A 173 -18.74 4.93 -7.50
C PHE A 173 -19.75 6.04 -7.20
N LEU A 174 -20.29 6.74 -8.21
CA LEU A 174 -21.10 7.95 -8.01
C LEU A 174 -22.47 7.91 -8.68
N ALA A 175 -22.60 7.28 -9.85
CA ALA A 175 -23.83 7.38 -10.65
C ALA A 175 -25.08 6.82 -9.97
N ASN A 176 -24.89 5.91 -9.00
CA ASN A 176 -25.98 5.33 -8.20
C ASN A 176 -26.24 6.06 -6.87
N GLU A 177 -25.47 7.10 -6.55
CA GLU A 177 -25.61 7.88 -5.33
C GLU A 177 -26.63 9.03 -5.47
N ALA A 178 -27.20 9.47 -4.36
CA ALA A 178 -28.25 10.50 -4.35
C ALA A 178 -27.80 11.85 -4.93
N PHE A 179 -26.50 12.14 -4.86
CA PHE A 179 -25.87 13.39 -5.31
C PHE A 179 -25.20 13.26 -6.70
N ALA A 180 -25.51 12.20 -7.47
CA ALA A 180 -25.00 12.02 -8.84
C ALA A 180 -25.28 13.23 -9.76
N ASN A 181 -26.41 13.92 -9.54
CA ASN A 181 -26.84 15.09 -10.32
C ASN A 181 -26.02 16.37 -10.04
N GLU A 182 -25.07 16.32 -9.09
CA GLU A 182 -24.17 17.43 -8.80
C GLU A 182 -22.92 17.44 -9.68
N TYR A 183 -22.69 16.37 -10.44
CA TYR A 183 -21.60 16.25 -11.38
C TYR A 183 -22.04 16.60 -12.78
N ILE A 184 -21.20 17.32 -13.50
CA ILE A 184 -21.44 17.73 -14.88
C ILE A 184 -20.33 17.19 -15.78
N SER A 185 -20.67 16.89 -17.03
CA SER A 185 -19.68 16.54 -18.03
C SER A 185 -18.73 17.72 -18.27
N SER A 186 -17.44 17.43 -18.23
CA SER A 186 -16.40 18.41 -18.50
C SER A 186 -16.00 18.38 -19.97
N VAL A 187 -15.58 19.54 -20.48
CA VAL A 187 -14.98 19.67 -21.80
C VAL A 187 -13.47 19.78 -21.60
N PRO A 188 -12.72 18.69 -21.77
CA PRO A 188 -11.29 18.70 -21.52
C PRO A 188 -10.58 19.63 -22.52
N PRO A 189 -9.53 20.35 -22.09
CA PRO A 189 -8.71 21.13 -23.00
C PRO A 189 -8.00 20.21 -24.00
N THR A 190 -8.05 20.58 -25.29
CA THR A 190 -7.43 19.80 -26.37
C THR A 190 -5.96 20.15 -26.53
N GLY A 191 -5.09 19.14 -26.61
CA GLY A 191 -3.68 19.29 -26.94
C GLY A 191 -2.76 18.34 -26.16
N PRO A 192 -1.57 18.00 -26.70
CA PRO A 192 -0.71 16.93 -26.18
C PRO A 192 -0.13 17.20 -24.77
N ASN A 193 -0.22 18.45 -24.31
CA ASN A 193 0.31 18.91 -23.03
C ASN A 193 -0.72 18.81 -21.89
N TYR A 194 -1.98 18.53 -22.18
CA TYR A 194 -3.02 18.49 -21.17
C TYR A 194 -3.26 17.05 -20.70
N GLN A 195 -2.65 16.70 -19.57
CA GLN A 195 -2.82 15.41 -18.93
C GLN A 195 -3.66 15.51 -17.67
N TRP A 196 -4.70 14.69 -17.58
CA TRP A 196 -5.59 14.60 -16.44
C TRP A 196 -5.47 13.26 -15.76
N SER A 197 -5.79 13.22 -14.46
CA SER A 197 -5.81 11.97 -13.71
C SER A 197 -7.09 11.88 -12.87
N CYS A 198 -7.68 10.69 -12.81
CA CYS A 198 -8.94 10.46 -12.12
C CYS A 198 -8.78 10.66 -10.61
N ALA A 199 -9.54 11.59 -10.03
CA ALA A 199 -9.59 11.80 -8.58
C ALA A 199 -10.12 10.56 -7.86
N LEU A 200 -11.13 9.89 -8.42
CA LEU A 200 -11.70 8.66 -7.86
C LEU A 200 -10.79 7.43 -7.99
N SER A 201 -9.66 7.49 -8.69
CA SER A 201 -8.67 6.40 -8.61
C SER A 201 -7.83 6.49 -7.33
N GLN A 202 -7.90 7.59 -6.59
CA GLN A 202 -7.12 7.82 -5.38
C GLN A 202 -7.83 7.23 -4.16
N SER A 203 -7.15 6.37 -3.39
CA SER A 203 -7.72 5.74 -2.20
C SER A 203 -8.21 6.74 -1.15
N SER A 204 -7.50 7.87 -0.99
CA SER A 204 -7.87 8.98 -0.10
C SER A 204 -9.25 9.56 -0.46
N VAL A 205 -9.50 9.77 -1.76
CA VAL A 205 -10.77 10.27 -2.27
C VAL A 205 -11.87 9.21 -2.15
N LYS A 206 -11.56 7.94 -2.44
CA LYS A 206 -12.52 6.83 -2.26
C LYS A 206 -12.98 6.68 -0.81
N TRP A 207 -12.07 6.79 0.16
CA TRP A 207 -12.45 6.74 1.58
C TRP A 207 -13.31 7.93 2.01
N ALA A 208 -12.99 9.13 1.51
CA ALA A 208 -13.84 10.30 1.74
C ALA A 208 -15.25 10.08 1.14
N LEU A 209 -15.33 9.46 -0.04
CA LEU A 209 -16.60 9.13 -0.68
C LEU A 209 -17.39 8.09 0.14
N GLU A 210 -16.75 6.99 0.58
CA GLU A 210 -17.38 5.96 1.42
C GLU A 210 -17.92 6.55 2.74
N ALA A 211 -17.16 7.46 3.36
CA ALA A 211 -17.60 8.16 4.56
C ALA A 211 -18.82 9.06 4.28
N ALA A 212 -18.82 9.78 3.17
CA ALA A 212 -19.94 10.63 2.77
C ALA A 212 -21.20 9.83 2.41
N ILE A 213 -21.06 8.71 1.70
CA ILE A 213 -22.18 7.80 1.38
C ILE A 213 -22.76 7.24 2.68
N SER A 214 -21.91 6.77 3.60
CA SER A 214 -22.35 6.20 4.87
C SER A 214 -23.11 7.20 5.75
N ARG A 215 -22.76 8.49 5.66
CA ARG A 215 -23.39 9.58 6.42
C ARG A 215 -24.51 10.29 5.66
N GLN A 216 -24.69 9.98 4.38
CA GLN A 216 -25.55 10.73 3.45
C GLN A 216 -25.24 12.24 3.45
N ASP A 217 -23.96 12.59 3.54
CA ASP A 217 -23.47 13.98 3.67
C ASP A 217 -22.44 14.30 2.59
N HIS A 218 -22.93 14.76 1.43
CA HIS A 218 -22.09 15.13 0.29
C HIS A 218 -21.19 16.36 0.52
N PRO A 219 -21.61 17.40 1.27
CA PRO A 219 -20.73 18.50 1.66
C PRO A 219 -19.41 18.07 2.31
N ILE A 220 -19.40 16.98 3.10
CA ILE A 220 -18.17 16.41 3.67
C ILE A 220 -17.24 15.92 2.55
N PHE A 221 -17.77 15.22 1.55
CA PHE A 221 -16.98 14.76 0.40
C PHE A 221 -16.37 15.94 -0.36
N VAL A 222 -17.15 16.99 -0.62
CA VAL A 222 -16.67 18.20 -1.29
C VAL A 222 -15.53 18.86 -0.51
N GLY A 223 -15.67 19.00 0.82
CA GLY A 223 -14.63 19.54 1.68
C GLY A 223 -13.35 18.70 1.66
N ALA A 224 -13.49 17.37 1.68
CA ALA A 224 -12.38 16.43 1.61
C ALA A 224 -11.63 16.58 0.29
N VAL A 225 -12.35 16.56 -0.83
CA VAL A 225 -11.79 16.63 -2.18
C VAL A 225 -11.07 17.96 -2.40
N ARG A 226 -11.68 19.10 -2.03
CA ARG A 226 -11.01 20.41 -2.10
C ARG A 226 -9.68 20.40 -1.36
N THR A 227 -9.67 19.82 -0.16
CA THR A 227 -8.48 19.76 0.67
C THR A 227 -7.43 18.85 0.07
N ILE A 228 -7.78 17.60 -0.24
CA ILE A 228 -6.87 16.59 -0.79
C ILE A 228 -6.27 17.06 -2.12
N SER A 229 -7.09 17.56 -3.04
CA SER A 229 -6.64 18.04 -4.35
C SER A 229 -5.83 19.33 -4.26
N GLY A 230 -6.07 20.16 -3.24
CA GLY A 230 -5.31 21.39 -2.98
C GLY A 230 -3.95 21.17 -2.31
N LEU A 231 -3.65 19.95 -1.84
CA LEU A 231 -2.34 19.64 -1.25
C LEU A 231 -1.26 19.60 -2.33
N SER A 232 -0.29 20.52 -2.21
CA SER A 232 0.93 20.53 -3.04
C SER A 232 1.65 19.18 -2.99
N PRO A 233 2.30 18.75 -4.08
CA PRO A 233 3.04 17.49 -4.08
C PRO A 233 4.21 17.49 -3.09
N CYS A 234 4.11 16.63 -2.08
CA CYS A 234 5.15 16.24 -1.16
C CYS A 234 6.04 15.18 -1.83
N THR A 235 7.32 15.48 -1.96
CA THR A 235 8.33 14.54 -2.47
C THR A 235 8.68 13.46 -1.45
N SER A 236 9.12 12.31 -2.00
CA SER A 236 9.55 11.01 -1.42
C SER A 236 8.88 10.43 -0.14
N ALA A 237 7.94 11.11 0.53
CA ALA A 237 7.46 10.71 1.86
C ALA A 237 6.02 11.14 2.24
N GLY A 238 5.12 11.46 1.30
CA GLY A 238 3.76 11.89 1.70
C GLY A 238 2.69 11.81 0.61
N ILE A 239 2.38 12.93 -0.02
CA ILE A 239 1.22 13.14 -0.89
C ILE A 239 1.64 13.87 -2.17
N THR A 240 1.54 13.27 -3.38
CA THR A 240 1.79 14.00 -4.64
C THR A 240 0.47 14.28 -5.35
N GLY A 241 0.03 15.54 -5.41
CA GLY A 241 -1.21 15.93 -6.09
C GLY A 241 -2.46 15.19 -5.56
N GLY A 242 -2.58 15.11 -4.23
CA GLY A 242 -3.66 14.37 -3.54
C GLY A 242 -3.47 12.85 -3.43
N ARG A 243 -2.47 12.26 -4.09
CA ARG A 243 -2.20 10.81 -4.02
C ARG A 243 -1.39 10.41 -2.81
N PHE A 244 -1.97 9.54 -1.98
CA PHE A 244 -1.31 8.99 -0.81
C PHE A 244 -0.58 7.71 -1.23
N TYR A 245 0.74 7.65 -1.02
CA TYR A 245 1.53 6.46 -1.35
C TYR A 245 1.66 5.57 -0.12
N PRO A 246 1.24 4.29 -0.15
CA PRO A 246 1.42 3.37 0.97
C PRO A 246 2.88 3.19 1.41
N SER A 247 3.83 3.40 0.50
CA SER A 247 5.27 3.35 0.77
C SER A 247 5.81 4.62 1.45
N ALA A 248 5.01 5.69 1.55
CA ALA A 248 5.42 6.90 2.25
C ALA A 248 5.48 6.64 3.77
N LEU A 249 6.57 7.09 4.40
CA LEU A 249 6.79 6.92 5.84
C LEU A 249 5.70 7.55 6.72
N ARG A 250 4.90 8.49 6.18
CA ARG A 250 3.80 9.17 6.88
C ARG A 250 2.41 8.73 6.45
N TYR A 251 2.31 7.71 5.59
CA TYR A 251 1.04 7.26 5.02
C TYR A 251 -0.02 7.02 6.11
N GLU A 252 0.28 6.14 7.06
CA GLU A 252 -0.66 5.74 8.11
C GLU A 252 -1.19 6.94 8.92
N ARG A 253 -0.32 7.92 9.23
CA ARG A 253 -0.72 9.11 9.99
C ARG A 253 -1.58 10.06 9.17
N LEU A 254 -1.25 10.25 7.91
CA LEU A 254 -2.07 11.03 7.00
C LEU A 254 -3.44 10.37 6.82
N CYS A 255 -3.51 9.04 6.76
CA CYS A 255 -4.77 8.30 6.75
C CYS A 255 -5.57 8.51 8.04
N GLN A 256 -4.95 8.42 9.22
CA GLN A 256 -5.60 8.65 10.51
C GLN A 256 -6.15 10.08 10.63
N LYS A 257 -5.36 11.09 10.25
CA LYS A 257 -5.81 12.49 10.28
C LYS A 257 -6.86 12.81 9.24
N LEU A 258 -6.82 12.16 8.07
CA LEU A 258 -7.89 12.25 7.09
C LEU A 258 -9.17 11.60 7.60
N TYR A 259 -9.07 10.45 8.28
CA TYR A 259 -10.23 9.80 8.91
C TYR A 259 -10.85 10.68 10.00
N GLU A 260 -10.03 11.29 10.86
CA GLU A 260 -10.48 12.27 11.86
C GLU A 260 -11.18 13.47 11.20
N ALA A 261 -10.62 14.01 10.12
CA ALA A 261 -11.24 15.10 9.36
C ALA A 261 -12.56 14.69 8.71
N ASN A 262 -12.65 13.49 8.14
CA ASN A 262 -13.90 12.94 7.61
C ASN A 262 -14.96 12.74 8.72
N TYR A 263 -14.54 12.38 9.92
CA TYR A 263 -15.46 12.20 11.05
C TYR A 263 -15.97 13.54 11.61
N THR A 264 -15.06 14.52 11.75
CA THR A 264 -15.36 15.82 12.37
C THR A 264 -15.87 16.87 11.38
N GLY A 265 -15.66 16.67 10.08
CA GLY A 265 -15.87 17.68 9.03
C GLY A 265 -14.82 18.80 9.02
N ASN A 266 -13.82 18.76 9.92
CA ASN A 266 -12.80 19.80 10.03
C ASN A 266 -11.56 19.46 9.20
N PHE A 267 -11.59 19.80 7.92
CA PHE A 267 -10.47 19.58 7.01
C PHE A 267 -9.31 20.57 7.18
N ASN A 268 -9.51 21.70 7.88
CA ASN A 268 -8.43 22.65 8.18
C ASN A 268 -7.38 22.02 9.09
N ALA A 269 -7.81 21.22 10.09
CA ALA A 269 -6.89 20.50 10.97
C ALA A 269 -6.01 19.52 10.18
N PHE A 270 -6.60 18.78 9.23
CA PHE A 270 -5.86 17.88 8.35
C PHE A 270 -4.93 18.63 7.39
N SER A 271 -5.40 19.69 6.73
CA SER A 271 -4.58 20.49 5.81
C SER A 271 -3.37 21.12 6.51
N ASN A 272 -3.59 21.73 7.69
CA ASN A 272 -2.53 22.31 8.50
C ASN A 272 -1.52 21.25 8.94
N PHE A 273 -1.98 20.05 9.32
CA PHE A 273 -1.11 18.92 9.63
C PHE A 273 -0.28 18.51 8.41
N ALA A 274 -0.92 18.30 7.25
CA ALA A 274 -0.24 17.89 6.04
C ALA A 274 0.84 18.92 5.63
N VAL A 275 0.49 20.20 5.54
CA VAL A 275 1.42 21.28 5.17
C VAL A 275 2.58 21.40 6.16
N LYS A 276 2.29 21.38 7.46
CA LYS A 276 3.32 21.47 8.50
C LYS A 276 4.31 20.31 8.39
N PHE A 277 3.81 19.08 8.33
CA PHE A 277 4.68 17.92 8.30
C PHE A 277 5.44 17.82 6.97
N CYS A 278 4.88 18.23 5.82
CA CYS A 278 5.61 18.26 4.54
C CYS A 278 6.95 19.00 4.60
N GLN A 279 7.09 20.00 5.48
CA GLN A 279 8.32 20.77 5.65
C GLN A 279 9.29 20.18 6.68
N VAL A 280 8.80 19.25 7.51
CA VAL A 280 9.58 18.60 8.57
C VAL A 280 10.40 17.45 7.97
N PRO A 281 11.73 17.40 8.18
CA PRO A 281 12.55 16.25 7.79
C PRO A 281 12.06 14.96 8.46
N LEU A 282 12.14 13.83 7.74
CA LEU A 282 11.84 12.53 8.31
C LEU A 282 12.84 12.16 9.42
N CYS A 283 12.35 11.49 10.44
CA CYS A 283 13.18 10.89 11.47
C CYS A 283 14.08 9.85 10.81
N PRO A 284 15.41 9.91 11.01
CA PRO A 284 16.34 8.96 10.44
C PRO A 284 16.24 7.59 11.13
N ARG A 285 15.44 7.49 12.21
CA ARG A 285 15.34 6.37 13.13
C ARG A 285 16.74 6.02 13.66
N ILE A 286 17.28 4.91 13.16
CA ILE A 286 18.60 4.38 13.50
C ILE A 286 19.72 5.29 12.94
N GLY A 287 19.48 6.10 11.91
CA GLY A 287 20.50 6.99 11.34
C GLY A 287 20.66 8.33 12.08
N ALA A 288 21.57 9.17 11.57
CA ALA A 288 21.81 10.52 12.08
C ALA A 288 21.34 11.59 11.07
N LEU A 289 20.96 12.77 11.58
CA LEU A 289 20.70 13.97 10.79
C LEU A 289 21.73 15.05 11.09
N GLN A 290 22.01 15.90 10.10
CA GLN A 290 22.86 17.08 10.21
C GLN A 290 22.10 18.30 9.67
N ASN A 291 22.47 19.50 10.11
CA ASN A 291 21.86 20.76 9.66
C ASN A 291 20.34 20.81 9.86
N VAL A 292 19.86 20.32 11.02
CA VAL A 292 18.44 20.32 11.39
C VAL A 292 18.23 20.90 12.77
N ARG A 293 16.97 21.21 13.08
CA ARG A 293 16.56 21.66 14.42
C ARG A 293 16.33 20.46 15.33
N TRP A 294 16.62 20.65 16.61
CA TRP A 294 16.50 19.64 17.65
C TRP A 294 15.73 20.17 18.86
N TRP A 295 15.11 19.23 19.57
CA TRP A 295 14.37 19.44 20.82
C TRP A 295 14.88 18.47 21.89
N GLY A 296 14.69 18.78 23.17
CA GLY A 296 15.04 17.87 24.26
C GLY A 296 15.87 18.51 25.37
N TYR A 297 16.76 17.69 25.93
CA TYR A 297 17.68 18.06 27.00
C TYR A 297 19.11 17.76 26.58
N GLU A 298 20.07 18.30 27.31
CA GLU A 298 21.46 17.89 27.15
C GLU A 298 21.59 16.36 27.40
N GLY A 299 22.18 15.65 26.44
CA GLY A 299 22.28 14.18 26.44
C GLY A 299 21.03 13.42 25.96
N LEU A 300 19.92 14.12 25.69
CA LEU A 300 18.66 13.52 25.22
C LEU A 300 18.00 14.39 24.13
N LEU A 301 18.29 14.09 22.86
CA LEU A 301 17.86 14.86 21.69
C LEU A 301 16.76 14.17 20.86
N PHE A 302 15.82 14.97 20.40
CA PHE A 302 14.66 14.57 19.60
C PHE A 302 14.64 15.34 18.28
N CYS A 303 14.48 14.62 17.18
CA CYS A 303 14.30 15.25 15.87
C CYS A 303 12.93 15.94 15.77
N GLU A 304 12.81 16.89 14.83
CA GLU A 304 11.58 17.67 14.61
C GLU A 304 10.32 16.82 14.44
N GLU A 305 10.42 15.71 13.70
CA GLU A 305 9.28 14.82 13.49
C GLU A 305 8.83 14.16 14.79
N CYS A 306 9.76 13.58 15.57
CA CYS A 306 9.42 12.91 16.83
C CYS A 306 8.92 13.90 17.88
N TYR A 307 9.42 15.14 17.85
CA TYR A 307 8.91 16.19 18.72
C TYR A 307 7.44 16.49 18.44
N TYR A 308 7.08 16.86 17.21
CA TYR A 308 5.70 17.21 16.88
C TYR A 308 4.75 16.01 16.92
N ASP A 309 5.24 14.82 16.63
CA ASP A 309 4.43 13.60 16.63
C ASP A 309 4.09 13.10 18.03
N PHE A 310 5.06 13.13 18.95
CA PHE A 310 4.94 12.43 20.22
C PHE A 310 5.22 13.35 21.40
N VAL A 311 6.40 13.96 21.45
CA VAL A 311 6.86 14.67 22.65
C VAL A 311 6.03 15.92 22.93
N SER A 312 5.62 16.67 21.90
CA SER A 312 4.86 17.92 22.05
C SER A 312 3.48 17.75 22.69
N ALA A 313 2.91 16.53 22.66
CA ALA A 313 1.65 16.20 23.31
C ALA A 313 1.81 15.75 24.78
N THR A 314 3.04 15.65 25.28
CA THR A 314 3.33 15.21 26.66
C THR A 314 3.48 16.38 27.62
N THR A 315 3.34 16.12 28.92
CA THR A 315 3.41 17.14 29.99
C THR A 315 4.72 17.92 29.99
N LEU A 316 5.84 17.26 29.70
CA LEU A 316 7.17 17.85 29.66
C LEU A 316 7.53 18.46 28.30
N GLY A 317 6.73 18.23 27.25
CA GLY A 317 7.06 18.61 25.88
C GLY A 317 7.28 20.11 25.67
N ASN A 318 6.52 20.95 26.38
CA ASN A 318 6.64 22.41 26.26
C ASN A 318 7.70 23.03 27.18
N ALA A 319 8.22 22.26 28.15
CA ALA A 319 9.15 22.74 29.18
C ALA A 319 10.62 22.40 28.90
N MET A 320 10.92 21.91 27.71
CA MET A 320 12.27 21.45 27.35
C MET A 320 13.25 22.62 27.14
N PRO A 321 14.46 22.56 27.70
CA PRO A 321 15.49 23.59 27.52
C PRO A 321 15.95 23.76 26.07
N ILE A 322 16.07 22.65 25.35
CA ILE A 322 16.40 22.66 23.92
C ILE A 322 15.08 22.64 23.16
N ASN A 323 14.73 23.76 22.52
CA ASN A 323 13.49 23.89 21.76
C ASN A 323 13.77 24.54 20.41
N GLY A 324 13.83 23.72 19.35
CA GLY A 324 14.06 24.18 17.98
C GLY A 324 15.45 24.74 17.72
N VAL A 325 16.44 24.35 18.52
CA VAL A 325 17.84 24.81 18.38
C VAL A 325 18.47 24.11 17.18
N PHE A 326 19.19 24.87 16.35
CA PHE A 326 19.82 24.35 15.14
C PHE A 326 21.20 23.75 15.44
N TYR A 327 21.40 22.48 15.08
CA TYR A 327 22.69 21.81 15.19
C TYR A 327 23.24 21.53 13.80
N LYS A 328 24.51 21.91 13.59
CA LYS A 328 25.25 21.61 12.35
C LYS A 328 25.80 20.20 12.33
N GLU A 329 26.12 19.66 13.50
CA GLU A 329 26.73 18.35 13.67
C GLU A 329 25.75 17.21 13.43
N TYR A 330 26.29 16.01 13.20
CA TYR A 330 25.49 14.78 13.14
C TYR A 330 24.98 14.44 14.52
N GLN A 331 23.65 14.36 14.63
CA GLN A 331 22.96 13.99 15.85
C GLN A 331 21.94 12.89 15.55
N MET A 332 21.73 11.99 16.51
CA MET A 332 20.78 10.90 16.41
C MET A 332 19.54 11.21 17.25
N CYS A 333 18.36 10.87 16.72
CA CYS A 333 17.15 10.92 17.53
C CYS A 333 17.25 9.86 18.63
N GLN A 334 16.93 10.18 19.87
CA GLN A 334 16.98 9.22 20.99
C GLN A 334 15.58 8.72 21.40
N ILE A 335 14.51 9.17 20.72
CA ILE A 335 13.12 8.80 21.03
C ILE A 335 12.38 8.13 19.85
N TRP A 336 13.13 7.62 18.88
CA TRP A 336 12.53 6.92 17.74
C TRP A 336 12.02 5.53 18.13
N SER A 337 12.59 4.89 19.15
CA SER A 337 12.22 3.53 19.52
C SER A 337 10.99 3.47 20.45
N PRO A 338 10.14 2.43 20.32
CA PRO A 338 8.96 2.26 21.18
C PRO A 338 9.31 2.21 22.68
N ARG A 339 10.41 1.54 23.02
CA ARG A 339 10.89 1.43 24.41
C ARG A 339 11.29 2.80 24.98
N MET A 340 12.05 3.60 24.23
CA MET A 340 12.42 4.96 24.66
C MET A 340 11.18 5.86 24.81
N ARG A 341 10.17 5.69 23.95
CA ARG A 341 8.89 6.40 24.08
C ARG A 341 8.14 6.00 25.35
N GLU A 342 8.16 4.74 25.72
CA GLU A 342 7.50 4.27 26.95
C GLU A 342 8.19 4.80 28.20
N MET A 343 9.53 4.77 28.24
CA MET A 343 10.29 5.38 29.33
C MET A 343 10.04 6.89 29.42
N TRP A 344 9.94 7.59 28.28
CA TRP A 344 9.58 9.01 28.27
C TRP A 344 8.20 9.28 28.87
N LYS A 345 7.20 8.42 28.63
CA LYS A 345 5.89 8.55 29.29
C LYS A 345 6.00 8.39 30.80
N GLN A 346 6.79 7.44 31.28
CA GLN A 346 7.02 7.24 32.72
C GLN A 346 7.62 8.51 33.35
N VAL A 347 8.57 9.17 32.68
CA VAL A 347 9.12 10.46 33.13
C VAL A 347 8.04 11.55 33.16
N CYS A 348 7.15 11.58 32.15
CA CYS A 348 6.03 12.53 32.10
C CYS A 348 4.97 12.29 33.17
N GLU A 349 4.80 11.04 33.63
CA GLU A 349 3.88 10.64 34.70
C GLU A 349 4.46 10.85 36.10
N ALA A 350 5.80 10.85 36.23
CA ALA A 350 6.48 10.99 37.52
C ALA A 350 6.24 12.35 38.20
N GLY A 351 6.05 13.42 37.44
CA GLY A 351 5.85 14.75 38.01
C GLY A 351 5.64 15.86 37.00
N SER A 352 5.32 17.05 37.52
CA SER A 352 5.26 18.27 36.71
C SER A 352 6.66 18.74 36.32
N PRO A 353 6.81 19.57 35.28
CA PRO A 353 8.12 20.09 34.88
C PRO A 353 8.85 20.77 36.04
N GLY A 354 10.08 20.34 36.33
CA GLY A 354 10.92 20.86 37.42
C GLY A 354 10.54 20.38 38.82
N SER A 355 9.73 19.32 38.95
CA SER A 355 9.58 18.61 40.22
C SER A 355 10.77 17.68 40.45
N VAL A 356 11.10 17.44 41.73
CA VAL A 356 12.24 16.59 42.11
C VAL A 356 12.08 15.17 41.54
N GLU A 357 10.86 14.65 41.54
CA GLU A 357 10.53 13.33 41.01
C GLU A 357 10.70 13.25 39.49
N SER A 358 10.31 14.31 38.76
CA SER A 358 10.50 14.40 37.32
C SER A 358 11.97 14.53 36.94
N ASP A 359 12.74 15.31 37.70
CA ASP A 359 14.18 15.50 37.47
C ASP A 359 14.97 14.21 37.70
N ILE A 360 14.64 13.44 38.76
CA ILE A 360 15.26 12.12 39.00
C ILE A 360 14.97 11.17 37.84
N ALA A 361 13.71 11.05 37.44
CA ALA A 361 13.31 10.17 36.34
C ALA A 361 13.93 10.59 34.99
N LEU A 362 14.10 11.90 34.77
CA LEU A 362 14.76 12.44 33.59
C LEU A 362 16.26 12.10 33.56
N GLU A 363 16.96 12.19 34.69
CA GLU A 363 18.37 11.81 34.78
C GLU A 363 18.56 10.30 34.56
N GLU A 364 17.65 9.45 35.07
CA GLU A 364 17.65 8.02 34.76
C GLU A 364 17.47 7.75 33.26
N LEU A 365 16.55 8.47 32.61
CA LEU A 365 16.34 8.36 31.17
C LEU A 365 17.56 8.83 30.37
N LYS A 366 18.22 9.92 30.76
CA LYS A 366 19.45 10.40 30.13
C LYS A 366 20.58 9.37 30.28
N ALA A 367 20.74 8.77 31.46
CA ALA A 367 21.74 7.75 31.70
C ALA A 367 21.50 6.53 30.79
N PHE A 368 20.25 6.08 30.67
CA PHE A 368 19.88 5.01 29.75
C PHE A 368 20.10 5.40 28.28
N ALA A 369 19.75 6.62 27.88
CA ALA A 369 19.97 7.11 26.52
C ALA A 369 21.47 7.17 26.17
N ALA A 370 22.33 7.57 27.12
CA ALA A 370 23.78 7.56 26.95
C ALA A 370 24.34 6.14 26.81
N GLN A 371 23.83 5.19 27.61
CA GLN A 371 24.18 3.78 27.47
C GLN A 371 23.77 3.23 26.08
N ASN A 372 22.56 3.53 25.62
CA ASN A 372 22.07 3.12 24.31
C ASN A 372 22.92 3.71 23.17
N MET A 373 23.33 4.98 23.28
CA MET A 373 24.25 5.59 22.31
C MET A 373 25.60 4.87 22.28
N SER A 374 26.17 4.52 23.44
CA SER A 374 27.42 3.76 23.50
C SER A 374 27.29 2.38 22.83
N ILE A 375 26.15 1.70 23.00
CA ILE A 375 25.91 0.39 22.39
C ILE A 375 25.65 0.53 20.89
N TYR A 376 24.91 1.55 20.46
CA TYR A 376 24.71 1.89 19.05
C TYR A 376 26.07 2.08 18.34
N ASP A 377 26.97 2.82 18.96
CA ASP A 377 28.30 3.12 18.45
C ASP A 377 29.16 1.86 18.28
N GLN A 378 29.01 0.89 19.18
CA GLN A 378 29.70 -0.40 19.14
C GLN A 378 29.05 -1.40 18.20
N THR A 379 27.76 -1.27 17.89
CA THR A 379 26.99 -2.27 17.13
C THR A 379 26.61 -1.77 15.75
N ILE A 380 25.66 -0.84 15.65
CA ILE A 380 25.07 -0.41 14.38
C ILE A 380 26.10 0.23 13.45
N ARG A 381 26.96 1.13 13.97
CA ARG A 381 28.02 1.73 13.14
C ARG A 381 28.99 0.69 12.58
N GLN A 382 29.30 -0.34 13.36
CA GLN A 382 30.11 -1.47 12.89
C GLN A 382 29.37 -2.31 11.86
N ILE A 383 28.06 -2.56 12.04
CA ILE A 383 27.24 -3.28 11.07
C ILE A 383 27.20 -2.55 9.72
N GLU A 384 27.03 -1.22 9.71
CA GLU A 384 27.02 -0.44 8.46
C GLU A 384 28.34 -0.55 7.71
N PHE A 385 29.46 -0.41 8.42
CA PHE A 385 30.79 -0.61 7.87
C PHE A 385 30.98 -2.04 7.32
N LEU A 386 30.58 -3.06 8.09
CA LEU A 386 30.67 -4.46 7.67
C LEU A 386 29.81 -4.76 6.45
N LYS A 387 28.61 -4.16 6.32
CA LYS A 387 27.76 -4.28 5.12
C LYS A 387 28.42 -3.70 3.89
N GLN A 388 29.07 -2.52 4.00
CA GLN A 388 29.82 -1.94 2.89
C GLN A 388 30.97 -2.85 2.47
N MET A 389 31.74 -3.37 3.44
CA MET A 389 32.82 -4.32 3.19
C MET A 389 32.32 -5.63 2.56
N GLN A 390 31.18 -6.14 3.02
CA GLN A 390 30.54 -7.33 2.47
C GLN A 390 30.20 -7.16 0.99
N GLN A 391 29.65 -5.99 0.60
CA GLN A 391 29.34 -5.69 -0.80
C GLN A 391 30.60 -5.64 -1.68
N ILE A 392 31.67 -5.01 -1.19
CA ILE A 392 32.95 -4.95 -1.92
C ILE A 392 33.52 -6.37 -2.11
N LYS A 393 33.61 -7.16 -1.04
CA LYS A 393 34.14 -8.55 -1.11
C LYS A 393 33.28 -9.46 -1.98
N ASN A 394 31.96 -9.32 -1.94
CA ASN A 394 31.05 -10.07 -2.82
C ASN A 394 31.29 -9.75 -4.30
N ARG A 395 31.44 -8.46 -4.65
CA ARG A 395 31.73 -8.05 -6.03
C ARG A 395 33.09 -8.55 -6.49
N GLU A 396 34.11 -8.48 -5.63
CA GLU A 396 35.44 -9.00 -5.93
C GLU A 396 35.44 -10.52 -6.15
N ALA A 397 34.79 -11.28 -5.26
CA ALA A 397 34.67 -12.74 -5.39
C ALA A 397 33.89 -13.12 -6.67
N ALA A 398 32.78 -12.45 -6.95
CA ALA A 398 31.99 -12.68 -8.17
C ALA A 398 32.81 -12.38 -9.44
N PHE A 399 33.59 -11.30 -9.45
CA PHE A 399 34.49 -10.97 -10.54
C PHE A 399 35.54 -12.07 -10.77
N GLN A 400 36.15 -12.60 -9.71
CA GLN A 400 37.08 -13.72 -9.83
C GLN A 400 36.40 -15.00 -10.34
N GLY A 401 35.12 -15.21 -10.04
CA GLY A 401 34.32 -16.31 -10.60
C GLY A 401 34.15 -16.22 -12.12
N VAL A 402 33.82 -15.03 -12.63
CA VAL A 402 33.74 -14.79 -14.09
C VAL A 402 35.10 -15.01 -14.75
N MET A 403 36.17 -14.48 -14.16
CA MET A 403 37.53 -14.70 -14.67
C MET A 403 37.92 -16.19 -14.68
N THR A 404 37.51 -16.95 -13.67
CA THR A 404 37.74 -18.40 -13.62
C THR A 404 37.12 -19.09 -14.83
N MET A 405 35.86 -18.80 -15.16
CA MET A 405 35.17 -19.37 -16.33
C MET A 405 35.87 -18.99 -17.64
N GLN A 406 36.31 -17.74 -17.77
CA GLN A 406 37.04 -17.28 -18.95
C GLN A 406 38.36 -18.05 -19.13
N TYR A 407 39.15 -18.18 -18.06
CA TYR A 407 40.41 -18.93 -18.11
C TYR A 407 40.20 -20.43 -18.31
N GLN A 408 39.11 -21.02 -17.78
CA GLN A 408 38.72 -22.39 -18.09
C GLN A 408 38.39 -22.56 -19.57
N GLY A 409 37.64 -21.64 -20.18
CA GLY A 409 37.35 -21.66 -21.62
C GLY A 409 38.61 -21.55 -22.48
N ILE A 410 39.52 -20.62 -22.15
CA ILE A 410 40.80 -20.46 -22.85
C ILE A 410 41.67 -21.71 -22.67
N SER A 411 41.74 -22.27 -21.45
CA SER A 411 42.43 -23.54 -21.19
C SER A 411 41.88 -24.66 -22.06
N GLY A 412 40.55 -24.75 -22.12
CA GLY A 412 39.83 -25.73 -22.90
C GLY A 412 40.09 -25.62 -24.40
N ILE A 413 40.41 -24.44 -24.94
CA ILE A 413 40.81 -24.24 -26.34
C ILE A 413 42.32 -24.51 -26.52
N ALA A 414 43.15 -24.01 -25.61
CA ALA A 414 44.60 -24.15 -25.67
C ALA A 414 45.07 -25.62 -25.64
N SER A 415 44.34 -26.50 -24.92
CA SER A 415 44.63 -27.93 -24.88
C SER A 415 44.43 -28.66 -26.22
N TRP A 416 43.69 -28.09 -27.18
CA TRP A 416 43.55 -28.68 -28.52
C TRP A 416 44.71 -28.33 -29.44
N GLY A 417 45.36 -27.17 -29.23
CA GLY A 417 46.36 -26.62 -30.14
C GLY A 417 47.83 -26.89 -29.76
N SER A 418 48.13 -27.16 -28.48
CA SER A 418 49.50 -27.37 -28.00
C SER A 418 49.57 -28.50 -26.97
N ARG A 419 50.41 -29.51 -27.24
CA ARG A 419 50.87 -30.48 -26.22
C ARG A 419 52.17 -29.96 -25.60
N ASP A 420 52.01 -29.12 -24.59
CA ASP A 420 53.13 -28.70 -23.75
C ASP A 420 53.57 -29.90 -22.88
N PRO A 421 54.86 -30.29 -22.85
CA PRO A 421 55.33 -31.39 -22.02
C PRO A 421 55.35 -31.05 -20.52
N TYR A 422 55.22 -29.78 -20.15
CA TYR A 422 55.29 -29.33 -18.76
C TYR A 422 53.91 -29.17 -18.13
N LYS A 423 53.77 -29.60 -16.87
CA LYS A 423 52.59 -29.34 -16.04
C LYS A 423 52.75 -28.01 -15.31
N TYR A 424 51.68 -27.23 -15.26
CA TYR A 424 51.63 -25.92 -14.62
C TYR A 424 50.85 -26.00 -13.32
N GLY A 425 51.39 -25.50 -12.21
CA GLY A 425 50.71 -25.47 -10.92
C GLY A 425 51.62 -25.67 -9.73
N ASN A 426 51.03 -26.03 -8.60
CA ASN A 426 51.74 -26.40 -7.37
C ASN A 426 50.89 -27.37 -6.54
N THR A 427 51.41 -27.80 -5.39
CA THR A 427 50.75 -28.76 -4.50
C THR A 427 49.42 -28.27 -3.91
N SER A 428 49.14 -26.96 -3.87
CA SER A 428 47.90 -26.42 -3.31
C SER A 428 46.79 -26.17 -4.34
N MET A 429 47.11 -26.02 -5.63
CA MET A 429 46.13 -25.78 -6.70
C MET A 429 45.99 -26.94 -7.71
N GLY A 430 46.79 -27.99 -7.54
CA GLY A 430 46.88 -29.11 -8.50
C GLY A 430 47.78 -28.78 -9.69
N TRP A 431 48.06 -29.81 -10.49
CA TRP A 431 48.88 -29.73 -11.70
C TRP A 431 48.01 -29.77 -12.96
N TRP A 432 48.21 -28.82 -13.87
CA TRP A 432 47.37 -28.58 -15.05
C TRP A 432 48.18 -28.67 -16.34
N ASP A 433 47.54 -29.05 -17.44
CA ASP A 433 48.19 -29.20 -18.76
C ASP A 433 48.63 -27.88 -19.41
N ASN A 434 48.09 -26.75 -18.96
CA ASN A 434 48.45 -25.44 -19.48
C ASN A 434 48.36 -24.37 -18.38
N ARG A 435 49.04 -23.24 -18.62
CA ARG A 435 49.08 -22.09 -17.69
C ARG A 435 47.70 -21.50 -17.39
N PHE A 436 46.75 -21.59 -18.32
CA PHE A 436 45.42 -20.99 -18.18
C PHE A 436 44.54 -21.82 -17.22
N GLY A 437 44.68 -23.15 -17.22
CA GLY A 437 44.05 -24.04 -16.24
C GLY A 437 44.58 -23.80 -14.82
N ALA A 438 45.90 -23.61 -14.68
CA ALA A 438 46.50 -23.24 -13.39
C ALA A 438 46.01 -21.87 -12.88
N GLU A 439 45.92 -20.87 -13.76
CA GLU A 439 45.40 -19.54 -13.42
C GLU A 439 43.91 -19.56 -13.08
N ALA A 440 43.10 -20.36 -13.77
CA ALA A 440 41.70 -20.59 -13.41
C ALA A 440 41.57 -21.20 -12.01
N SER A 441 42.34 -22.24 -11.69
CA SER A 441 42.34 -22.87 -10.36
C SER A 441 42.75 -21.89 -9.26
N LYS A 442 43.77 -21.06 -9.51
CA LYS A 442 44.19 -20.00 -8.59
C LYS A 442 43.05 -19.01 -8.31
N ARG A 443 42.33 -18.56 -9.35
CA ARG A 443 41.20 -17.62 -9.21
C ARG A 443 39.99 -18.25 -8.53
N LEU A 444 39.74 -19.53 -8.77
CA LEU A 444 38.71 -20.30 -8.07
C LEU A 444 38.96 -20.35 -6.57
N ASN A 445 40.23 -20.51 -6.17
CA ASN A 445 40.63 -20.49 -4.76
C ASN A 445 40.41 -19.11 -4.14
N VAL A 446 40.77 -18.03 -4.85
CA VAL A 446 40.54 -16.64 -4.40
C VAL A 446 39.05 -16.32 -4.29
N MET A 447 38.23 -16.77 -5.25
CA MET A 447 36.78 -16.66 -5.20
C MET A 447 36.23 -17.38 -3.96
N SER A 448 36.66 -18.62 -3.73
CA SER A 448 36.21 -19.45 -2.62
C SER A 448 36.64 -18.90 -1.25
N SER A 449 37.82 -18.28 -1.15
CA SER A 449 38.20 -17.55 0.07
C SER A 449 37.40 -16.25 0.23
N GLY A 450 37.16 -15.51 -0.85
CA GLY A 450 36.35 -14.29 -0.83
C GLY A 450 34.93 -14.54 -0.31
N PHE A 451 34.27 -15.61 -0.76
CA PHE A 451 32.95 -15.99 -0.25
C PHE A 451 32.97 -16.50 1.20
N ARG A 452 34.05 -17.16 1.65
CA ARG A 452 34.22 -17.52 3.07
C ARG A 452 34.35 -16.29 3.95
N ASP A 453 35.10 -15.29 3.52
CA ASP A 453 35.22 -14.01 4.22
C ASP A 453 33.87 -13.28 4.32
N VAL A 454 33.11 -13.24 3.23
CA VAL A 454 31.74 -12.69 3.21
C VAL A 454 30.88 -13.40 4.24
N ASN A 455 30.94 -14.73 4.31
CA ASN A 455 30.17 -15.51 5.29
C ASN A 455 30.57 -15.19 6.74
N ASN A 456 31.85 -14.99 7.02
CA ASN A 456 32.32 -14.57 8.34
C ASN A 456 31.79 -13.17 8.70
N ILE A 457 31.83 -12.23 7.75
CA ILE A 457 31.25 -10.90 7.91
C ILE A 457 29.74 -10.99 8.20
N SER A 458 29.01 -11.85 7.47
CA SER A 458 27.58 -12.08 7.70
C SER A 458 27.29 -12.55 9.12
N ARG A 459 28.09 -13.51 9.65
CA ARG A 459 27.94 -14.00 11.02
C ARG A 459 28.17 -12.90 12.05
N GLU A 460 29.19 -12.06 11.83
CA GLU A 460 29.47 -10.95 12.74
C GLU A 460 28.36 -9.89 12.72
N ILE A 461 27.79 -9.60 11.54
CA ILE A 461 26.62 -8.72 11.44
C ILE A 461 25.44 -9.27 12.26
N VAL A 462 25.20 -10.58 12.22
CA VAL A 462 24.13 -11.22 13.02
C VAL A 462 24.44 -11.12 14.52
N ARG A 463 25.69 -11.37 14.93
CA ARG A 463 26.11 -11.25 16.34
C ARG A 463 25.89 -9.83 16.86
N LEU A 464 26.35 -8.82 16.13
CA LEU A 464 26.20 -7.41 16.52
C LEU A 464 24.73 -6.97 16.54
N ARG A 465 23.89 -7.49 15.62
CA ARG A 465 22.44 -7.25 15.62
C ARG A 465 21.79 -7.81 16.88
N GLY A 466 22.15 -9.04 17.28
CA GLY A 466 21.64 -9.64 18.51
C GLY A 466 22.00 -8.84 19.76
N ILE A 467 23.18 -8.21 19.80
CA ILE A 467 23.54 -7.31 20.92
C ILE A 467 22.63 -6.08 20.94
N TRP A 468 22.37 -5.46 19.79
CA TRP A 468 21.47 -4.31 19.68
C TRP A 468 20.02 -4.65 20.08
N GLU A 469 19.52 -5.83 19.69
CA GLU A 469 18.17 -6.30 20.02
C GLU A 469 17.95 -6.56 21.52
N THR A 470 18.99 -6.58 22.36
CA THR A 470 18.81 -6.71 23.82
C THR A 470 18.50 -5.37 24.50
N VAL A 471 18.81 -4.25 23.85
CA VAL A 471 18.62 -2.91 24.41
C VAL A 471 17.43 -2.15 23.84
N GLU A 472 16.94 -2.58 22.68
CA GLU A 472 15.66 -2.17 22.10
C GLU A 472 14.53 -3.11 22.55
#